data_AF-A0ABD5ALD1-F1
#
_entry.id   AF-A0ABD5ALD1-F1
#
_cell.length_a   1.000
_cell.length_b   1.000
_cell.length_c   1.000
_cell.angle_alpha   90.00
_cell.angle_beta   90.00
_cell.angle_gamma   90.00
#
_symmetry.space_group_name_H-M   'P 1'
#
loop_
_entity.id
_entity.type
_entity.pdbx_description
1 polymer ?
#
loop_
_entity_poly.entity_id
_entity_poly.type
_entity_poly.pdbx_seq_one_letter_code
_entity_poly.pdbx_strand_id
1 'polypeptide(L)' 'MFIMYDDIYINTDNINYAKILSETSQVIFYFGPTKDNEEGASVTLQFGDIYQITEFLESFHQNT' A
#
# COMPACT_ATOMS: atom_id res chain seq x y z
N MET A 1 12.62 -4.05 2.01
CA MET A 1 12.66 -2.95 1.03
C MET A 1 11.77 -1.82 1.53
N PHE A 2 12.11 -0.56 1.21
CA PHE A 2 11.31 0.61 1.59
C PHE A 2 10.91 1.38 0.34
N ILE A 3 9.66 1.87 0.30
CA ILE A 3 9.17 2.76 -0.74
C ILE A 3 8.76 4.09 -0.10
N MET A 4 9.11 5.18 -0.76
CA MET A 4 8.80 6.53 -0.33
C MET A 4 7.74 7.12 -1.25
N TYR A 5 6.63 7.61 -0.69
CA TYR A 5 5.55 8.27 -1.41
C TYR A 5 5.03 9.44 -0.58
N ASP A 6 5.02 10.66 -1.12
CA ASP A 6 4.59 11.88 -0.40
C ASP A 6 5.11 11.96 1.05
N ASP A 7 6.42 11.82 1.21
CA ASP A 7 7.13 11.85 2.50
C ASP A 7 6.81 10.68 3.47
N ILE A 8 6.00 9.69 3.04
CA ILE A 8 5.70 8.48 3.80
C ILE A 8 6.70 7.38 3.42
N TYR A 9 7.40 6.83 4.41
CA TYR A 9 8.23 5.63 4.26
C TYR A 9 7.42 4.37 4.57
N ILE A 10 7.23 3.52 3.57
CA ILE A 10 6.53 2.25 3.68
C ILE A 10 7.56 1.12 3.66
N ASN A 11 7.66 0.37 4.76
CA ASN A 11 8.43 -0.89 4.77
C ASN A 11 7.61 -1.97 4.07
N THR A 12 8.04 -2.37 2.89
CA THR A 12 7.31 -3.32 2.04
C THR A 12 7.40 -4.75 2.55
N ASP A 13 8.43 -5.08 3.33
CA ASP A 13 8.64 -6.44 3.86
C ASP A 13 7.61 -6.82 4.93
N ASN A 14 6.93 -5.81 5.50
CA ASN A 14 5.92 -5.97 6.54
C ASN A 14 4.48 -5.83 6.02
N ILE A 15 4.29 -5.66 4.71
CA ILE A 15 2.95 -5.61 4.11
C ILE A 15 2.42 -7.03 4.01
N ASN A 16 1.28 -7.30 4.65
CA ASN A 16 0.59 -8.58 4.51
C ASN A 16 -0.28 -8.63 3.25
N TYR A 17 -1.08 -7.59 3.04
CA TYR A 17 -1.88 -7.42 1.83
C TYR A 17 -2.19 -5.95 1.56
N ALA A 18 -2.55 -5.65 0.33
CA ALA A 18 -3.00 -4.33 -0.10
C ALA A 18 -4.43 -4.43 -0.67
N LYS A 19 -5.25 -3.41 -0.40
CA LYS A 19 -6.59 -3.26 -0.98
C LYS A 19 -6.63 -2.01 -1.85
N ILE A 20 -7.05 -2.17 -3.10
CA ILE A 20 -7.26 -1.06 -4.04
C ILE A 20 -8.73 -0.67 -4.02
N LEU A 21 -9.01 0.61 -3.80
CA LEU A 21 -10.33 1.21 -3.91
C LEU A 21 -10.35 2.10 -5.16
N SER A 22 -10.79 1.53 -6.28
CA SER A 22 -10.76 2.19 -7.59
C SER A 22 -11.69 3.41 -7.68
N GLU A 23 -12.82 3.39 -6.97
CA GLU A 23 -13.80 4.48 -6.97
C GLU A 23 -13.28 5.74 -6.30
N THR A 24 -12.39 5.57 -5.31
CA THR A 24 -11.79 6.66 -4.54
C THR A 24 -10.32 6.88 -4.88
N SER A 25 -9.75 6.14 -5.83
CA SER A 25 -8.32 6.17 -6.15
C SER A 25 -7.42 5.99 -4.92
N GLN A 26 -7.73 5.01 -4.06
CA GLN A 26 -6.98 4.74 -2.84
C GLN A 26 -6.32 3.37 -2.84
N VAL A 27 -5.18 3.26 -2.18
CA VAL A 27 -4.54 1.98 -1.84
C VAL A 27 -4.35 1.92 -0.34
N ILE A 28 -4.86 0.86 0.28
CA ILE A 28 -4.72 0.61 1.72
C ILE A 28 -3.75 -0.56 1.91
N PHE A 29 -2.64 -0.29 2.59
CA PHE A 29 -1.64 -1.28 2.98
C PHE A 29 -1.89 -1.73 4.41
N TYR A 30 -1.96 -3.04 4.64
CA TYR A 30 -2.14 -3.61 5.96
C TYR A 30 -0.85 -4.30 6.44
N PHE A 31 -0.44 -3.97 7.67
CA PHE A 31 0.80 -4.42 8.30
C PHE A 31 0.50 -5.23 9.58
N GLY A 32 1.30 -6.27 9.82
CA GLY A 32 1.23 -7.07 11.05
C GLY A 32 0.22 -8.23 11.00
N PRO A 33 0.18 -9.09 12.04
CA PRO A 33 -0.60 -10.33 12.00
C PRO A 33 -2.09 -10.04 11.90
N THR A 34 -2.72 -10.45 10.79
CA THR A 34 -4.18 -10.56 10.67
C THR A 34 -4.62 -11.82 11.44
N LYS A 35 -4.45 -11.81 12.77
CA LYS A 35 -5.07 -12.81 13.64
C LYS A 35 -6.44 -12.28 14.06
N ASP A 36 -7.41 -13.19 14.03
CA ASP A 36 -8.82 -12.99 14.33
C ASP A 36 -9.11 -11.79 15.26
N ASN A 37 -9.73 -10.75 14.69
CA ASN A 37 -10.26 -9.56 15.36
C ASN A 37 -9.28 -8.46 15.85
N GLU A 38 -7.99 -8.49 15.50
CA GLU A 38 -7.15 -7.30 15.61
C GLU A 38 -7.02 -6.62 14.25
N GLU A 39 -7.54 -5.39 14.13
CA GLU A 39 -7.19 -4.51 13.02
C GLU A 39 -5.70 -4.21 13.13
N GLY A 40 -4.90 -4.91 12.31
CA GLY A 40 -3.48 -4.58 12.13
C GLY A 40 -3.32 -3.11 11.74
N ALA A 41 -2.08 -2.60 11.80
CA ALA A 41 -1.85 -1.23 11.37
C ALA A 41 -2.13 -1.11 9.87
N SER A 42 -2.75 0.00 9.44
CA SER A 42 -2.96 0.27 8.03
C SER A 42 -2.49 1.66 7.63
N VAL A 43 -1.97 1.79 6.42
CA VAL A 43 -1.65 3.06 5.78
C VAL A 43 -2.49 3.18 4.52
N THR A 44 -3.20 4.30 4.38
CA THR A 44 -3.97 4.62 3.17
C THR A 44 -3.21 5.66 2.36
N LEU A 45 -2.93 5.36 1.10
CA LEU A 45 -2.43 6.30 0.12
C LEU A 45 -3.56 6.75 -0.80
N GLN A 46 -3.61 8.05 -1.07
CA GLN A 46 -4.55 8.67 -1.99
C GLN A 46 -3.81 9.05 -3.27
N PHE A 47 -4.39 8.65 -4.40
CA PHE A 47 -3.86 8.96 -5.72
C PHE A 47 -4.82 9.88 -6.48
N GLY A 48 -4.30 10.58 -7.49
CA GLY A 48 -5.12 11.42 -8.37
C GLY A 48 -6.04 10.59 -9.26
N ASP A 49 -5.56 9.44 -9.73
CA ASP A 49 -6.32 8.51 -10.56
C ASP A 49 -5.81 7.06 -10.41
N ILE A 50 -6.47 6.13 -11.10
CA ILE A 50 -6.14 4.70 -11.07
C ILE A 50 -4.90 4.33 -11.88
N TYR A 51 -4.47 5.15 -12.83
CA TYR A 51 -3.24 4.91 -13.58
C TYR A 51 -2.02 5.12 -12.68
N GLN A 52 -2.04 6.17 -11.85
CA GLN A 52 -1.00 6.41 -10.84
C GLN A 52 -0.88 5.26 -9.83
N ILE A 53 -2.00 4.63 -9.45
CA ILE A 53 -1.99 3.43 -8.62
C ILE A 53 -1.22 2.31 -9.32
N THR A 54 -1.46 2.12 -10.62
CA THR A 54 -0.85 1.05 -11.40
C THR A 54 0.66 1.27 -11.53
N GLU A 55 1.09 2.48 -11.90
CA GLU A 55 2.50 2.86 -11.95
C GLU A 55 3.20 2.68 -10.61
N PHE A 56 2.54 3.07 -9.52
CA PHE A 56 3.05 2.88 -8.16
C PHE A 56 3.23 1.39 -7.83
N LEU A 57 2.24 0.54 -8.09
CA LEU A 57 2.33 -0.90 -7.83
C LEU A 57 3.34 -1.61 -8.74
N GLU A 58 3.54 -1.14 -9.97
CA GLU A 58 4.61 -1.66 -10.84
C GLU A 58 6.00 -1.32 -10.31
N SER A 59 6.17 -0.14 -9.69
CA SER A 59 7.44 0.26 -9.04
C SER A 59 7.81 -0.64 -7.85
N PHE A 60 6.83 -1.29 -7.21
CA PHE A 60 7.09 -2.32 -6.19
C PHE A 60 7.74 -3.58 -6.80
N HIS A 61 7.26 -4.04 -7.96
CA HIS A 61 7.74 -5.28 -8.57
C HIS A 61 9.12 -5.17 -9.22
N GLN A 62 9.53 -3.98 -9.66
CA GLN A 62 10.84 -3.80 -10.32
C GLN A 62 12.02 -3.71 -9.32
N ASN A 63 11.74 -3.55 -8.03
CA ASN A 63 12.76 -3.42 -6.98
C ASN A 63 12.96 -4.69 -6.12
N THR A 64 12.28 -5.79 -6.45
CA THR A 64 12.52 -7.15 -5.91
C THR A 64 13.30 -8.01 -6.88
#